data_AF-A0A9D2GR81-F1
#
_entry.id   AF-A0A9D2GR81-F1
#
_cell.length_a   1.000
_cell.length_b   1.000
_cell.length_c   1.000
_cell.angle_alpha   90.00
_cell.angle_beta   90.00
_cell.angle_gamma   90.00
#
_symmetry.space_group_name_H-M   'P 1'
#
loop_
_entity.id
_entity.type
_entity.pdbx_description
1 polymer ?
#
loop_
_entity_poly.entity_id
_entity_poly.type
_entity_poly.pdbx_seq_one_letter_code
_entity_poly.pdbx_strand_id
1 'polypeptide(L)'
;KDLPASSLAAAIYLCSGVRTMDGGTYQDVSEDDPDFVADMELVRMAFPRKVLTLSQAMYALDRLKWLYDNRTLIGAIRCHDIPGMQRCFRTPMEPVGDWPERLIAKFKQDFPDSL
;
A
#
# COMPACT_ATOMS: atom_id res chain seq x y z
N LYS A 1 4.02 -4.16 -14.95
CA LYS A 1 4.31 -5.16 -13.90
C LYS A 1 3.29 -5.02 -12.79
N ASP A 2 2.85 -6.12 -12.21
CA ASP A 2 1.99 -6.08 -11.02
C ASP A 2 2.85 -5.80 -9.80
N LEU A 3 2.48 -4.77 -9.02
CA LEU A 3 3.21 -4.34 -7.83
C LEU A 3 2.35 -4.61 -6.58
N PRO A 4 2.41 -5.83 -6.02
CA PRO A 4 1.53 -6.22 -4.92
C PRO A 4 1.84 -5.45 -3.63
N ALA A 5 3.12 -5.19 -3.31
CA ALA A 5 3.47 -4.37 -2.14
C ALA A 5 2.90 -2.95 -2.25
N SER A 6 2.96 -2.33 -3.44
CA SER A 6 2.43 -0.99 -3.67
C SER A 6 0.90 -0.96 -3.57
N SER A 7 0.25 -1.99 -4.10
CA SER A 7 -1.20 -2.17 -4.03
C SER A 7 -1.67 -2.29 -2.58
N LEU A 8 -0.96 -3.10 -1.77
CA LEU A 8 -1.23 -3.25 -0.36
C LEU A 8 -0.97 -1.95 0.44
N ALA A 9 0.12 -1.24 0.14
CA ALA A 9 0.43 0.03 0.78
C ALA A 9 -0.66 1.09 0.52
N ALA A 10 -1.15 1.18 -0.73
CA ALA A 10 -2.27 2.04 -1.08
C ALA A 10 -3.56 1.63 -0.37
N ALA A 11 -3.88 0.34 -0.33
CA ALA A 11 -5.07 -0.18 0.35
C ALA A 11 -5.06 0.13 1.86
N ILE A 12 -3.91 -0.04 2.52
CA ILE A 12 -3.74 0.32 3.95
C ILE A 12 -4.04 1.81 4.15
N TYR A 13 -3.48 2.67 3.30
CA TYR A 13 -3.71 4.11 3.41
C TYR A 13 -5.20 4.47 3.23
N LEU A 14 -5.88 3.89 2.23
CA LEU A 14 -7.30 4.17 1.96
C LEU A 14 -8.22 3.77 3.12
N CYS A 15 -7.92 2.66 3.81
CA CYS A 15 -8.76 2.14 4.88
C CYS A 15 -8.41 2.65 6.28
N SER A 16 -7.24 3.25 6.46
CA SER A 16 -6.77 3.62 7.81
C SER A 16 -6.21 5.02 7.94
N GLY A 17 -5.83 5.67 6.84
CA GLY A 17 -5.02 6.89 6.84
C GLY A 17 -3.57 6.67 7.26
N VAL A 18 -3.16 5.44 7.60
CA VAL A 18 -1.79 5.11 7.98
C VAL A 18 -0.94 4.98 6.72
N ARG A 19 0.17 5.73 6.67
CA ARG A 19 1.14 5.64 5.57
C ARG A 19 2.17 4.56 5.85
N THR A 20 2.38 3.69 4.88
CA THR A 20 3.42 2.65 4.88
C THR A 20 4.42 2.88 3.74
N MET A 21 5.48 2.09 3.71
CA MET A 21 6.46 2.11 2.63
C MET A 21 6.44 0.75 1.92
N ASP A 22 6.36 0.78 0.59
CA ASP A 22 6.63 -0.38 -0.25
C ASP A 22 8.09 -0.80 -0.07
N GLY A 23 8.33 -2.07 0.24
CA GLY A 23 9.65 -2.67 0.34
C GLY A 23 9.77 -3.91 -0.55
N GLY A 24 9.15 -3.86 -1.74
CA GLY A 24 9.19 -4.92 -2.74
C GLY A 24 9.87 -4.47 -4.04
N THR A 25 9.44 -5.06 -5.15
CA THR A 25 10.02 -4.84 -6.49
C THR A 25 10.10 -3.37 -6.83
N TYR A 26 9.09 -2.57 -6.50
CA TYR A 26 9.09 -1.14 -6.84
C TYR A 26 10.21 -0.36 -6.15
N GLN A 27 10.52 -0.69 -4.90
CA GLN A 27 11.59 -0.04 -4.14
C GLN A 27 12.99 -0.54 -4.57
N ASP A 28 13.11 -1.82 -4.87
CA ASP A 28 14.41 -2.51 -5.02
C ASP A 28 14.89 -2.65 -6.49
N VAL A 29 14.12 -2.17 -7.49
CA VAL A 29 14.52 -2.40 -8.89
C VAL A 29 15.90 -1.84 -9.27
N SER A 30 16.73 -2.72 -9.83
CA SER A 30 18.06 -2.43 -10.36
C SER A 30 18.01 -1.43 -11.52
N GLU A 31 19.03 -0.59 -11.65
CA GLU A 31 19.17 0.33 -12.80
C GLU A 31 19.50 -0.41 -14.11
N ASP A 32 20.08 -1.61 -14.00
CA ASP A 32 20.58 -2.41 -15.12
C ASP A 32 19.59 -3.47 -15.63
N ASP A 33 18.56 -3.78 -14.84
CA ASP A 33 17.59 -4.83 -15.15
C ASP A 33 16.15 -4.28 -15.14
N PRO A 34 15.58 -3.95 -16.31
CA PRO A 34 14.20 -3.50 -16.42
C PRO A 34 13.20 -4.58 -16.03
N ASP A 35 13.60 -5.85 -15.97
CA ASP A 35 12.77 -7.00 -15.58
C ASP A 35 13.00 -7.47 -14.15
N PHE A 36 13.82 -6.75 -13.37
CA PHE A 36 14.07 -7.07 -11.96
C PHE A 36 12.78 -7.28 -11.16
N VAL A 37 12.79 -8.32 -10.33
CA VAL A 37 11.74 -8.67 -9.35
C VAL A 37 12.45 -8.89 -8.02
N ALA A 38 11.96 -8.24 -6.96
CA ALA A 38 12.52 -8.44 -5.63
C ALA A 38 12.22 -9.86 -5.13
N ASP A 39 13.15 -10.44 -4.36
CA ASP A 39 12.96 -11.75 -3.73
C ASP A 39 11.77 -11.78 -2.76
N MET A 40 11.41 -10.62 -2.20
CA MET A 40 10.30 -10.46 -1.28
C MET A 40 9.45 -9.23 -1.61
N GLU A 41 8.14 -9.41 -1.57
CA GLU A 41 7.14 -8.34 -1.71
C GLU A 41 6.59 -7.97 -0.34
N LEU A 42 7.20 -6.98 0.31
CA LEU A 42 6.86 -6.58 1.68
C LEU A 42 6.35 -5.15 1.76
N VAL A 43 5.50 -4.88 2.75
CA VAL A 43 5.11 -3.53 3.14
C VAL A 43 5.66 -3.24 4.52
N ARG A 44 6.48 -2.19 4.63
CA ARG A 44 7.12 -1.79 5.88
C ARG A 44 6.27 -0.77 6.63
N MET A 45 5.88 -1.13 7.85
CA MET A 45 5.31 -0.21 8.84
C MET A 45 6.40 0.25 9.80
N ALA A 46 6.96 1.44 9.56
CA ALA A 46 8.03 1.99 10.39
C ALA A 46 7.45 2.72 11.61
N PHE A 47 7.83 2.29 12.82
CA PHE A 47 7.42 2.93 14.07
C PHE A 47 8.44 3.99 14.52
N PRO A 48 8.09 5.28 14.52
CA PRO A 48 8.96 6.32 15.05
C PRO A 48 9.11 6.19 16.57
N ARG A 49 10.35 6.39 17.06
CA ARG A 49 10.68 6.26 18.49
C ARG A 49 9.98 7.34 19.32
N LYS A 50 9.23 6.93 20.36
CA LYS A 50 8.56 7.79 21.35
C LYS A 50 7.50 8.76 20.78
N VAL A 51 7.00 8.52 19.57
CA VAL A 51 5.97 9.37 18.94
C VAL A 51 4.58 8.77 19.03
N LEU A 52 4.46 7.45 18.85
CA LEU A 52 3.16 6.78 18.81
C LEU A 52 2.75 6.23 20.18
N THR A 53 1.46 6.33 20.49
CA THR A 53 0.84 5.73 21.67
C THR A 53 0.36 4.31 21.38
N LEU A 54 0.06 3.54 22.43
CA LEU A 54 -0.57 2.23 22.30
C LEU A 54 -1.91 2.29 21.56
N SER A 55 -2.73 3.33 21.80
CA SER A 55 -4.02 3.49 21.13
C SER A 55 -3.88 3.67 19.63
N GLN A 56 -2.85 4.37 19.15
CA GLN A 56 -2.58 4.52 17.72
C GLN A 56 -2.13 3.20 17.07
N ALA A 57 -1.35 2.38 17.79
CA ALA A 57 -0.98 1.05 17.33
C ALA A 57 -2.19 0.11 17.27
N MET A 58 -3.07 0.15 18.27
CA MET A 58 -4.30 -0.63 18.30
C MET A 58 -5.27 -0.22 17.19
N TYR A 59 -5.38 1.08 16.90
CA TYR A 59 -6.13 1.59 15.76
C TYR A 59 -5.61 1.02 14.44
N ALA A 60 -4.28 1.05 14.21
CA ALA A 60 -3.70 0.50 12.99
C ALA A 60 -3.97 -1.01 12.87
N LEU A 61 -3.87 -1.76 13.98
CA LEU A 61 -4.14 -3.20 14.01
C LEU A 61 -5.59 -3.54 13.63
N ASP A 62 -6.56 -2.80 14.16
CA ASP A 62 -7.98 -3.00 13.86
C ASP A 62 -8.26 -2.82 12.36
N ARG A 63 -7.72 -1.75 11.76
CA ARG A 63 -7.86 -1.49 10.31
C ARG A 63 -7.16 -2.53 9.47
N LEU A 64 -5.97 -2.99 9.88
CA LEU A 64 -5.25 -4.05 9.19
C LEU A 64 -6.00 -5.37 9.23
N LYS A 65 -6.60 -5.70 10.36
CA LYS A 65 -7.43 -6.90 10.50
C LYS A 65 -8.61 -6.85 9.55
N TRP A 66 -9.35 -5.73 9.52
CA TRP A 66 -10.46 -5.56 8.58
C TRP A 66 -10.01 -5.69 7.12
N LEU A 67 -8.86 -5.09 6.76
CA LEU A 67 -8.33 -5.16 5.40
C LEU A 67 -7.92 -6.60 5.03
N TYR A 68 -7.34 -7.34 5.98
CA TYR A 68 -6.98 -8.75 5.78
C TYR A 68 -8.22 -9.61 5.51
N ASP A 69 -9.30 -9.36 6.24
CA ASP A 69 -10.57 -10.07 6.06
C ASP A 69 -11.21 -9.72 4.68
N ASN A 70 -10.96 -8.51 4.15
CA ASN A 70 -11.46 -8.01 2.86
C ASN A 70 -10.41 -8.03 1.72
N ARG A 71 -9.30 -8.75 1.87
CA ARG A 71 -8.12 -8.71 0.97
C ARG A 71 -8.41 -9.02 -0.50
N THR A 72 -9.49 -9.75 -0.79
CA THR A 72 -9.92 -10.08 -2.16
C THR A 72 -10.40 -8.86 -2.95
N LEU A 73 -10.66 -7.74 -2.28
CA LEU A 73 -10.99 -6.47 -2.92
C LEU A 73 -9.77 -5.71 -3.42
N ILE A 74 -8.55 -6.10 -3.05
CA ILE A 74 -7.33 -5.41 -3.47
C ILE A 74 -6.98 -5.87 -4.89
N GLY A 75 -6.95 -4.92 -5.82
CA GLY A 75 -6.51 -5.15 -7.20
C GLY A 75 -5.06 -4.73 -7.42
N ALA A 76 -4.59 -4.91 -8.66
CA ALA A 76 -3.25 -4.52 -9.04
C ALA A 76 -3.10 -3.00 -9.19
N ILE A 77 -1.87 -2.52 -9.05
CA ILE A 77 -1.45 -1.17 -9.40
C ILE A 77 -0.42 -1.24 -10.52
N ARG A 78 -0.54 -0.33 -11.48
CA ARG A 78 0.44 -0.11 -12.53
C ARG A 78 1.22 1.17 -12.25
N CYS A 79 2.52 1.10 -12.48
CA CYS A 79 3.41 2.23 -12.43
C CYS A 79 3.76 2.68 -13.85
N HIS A 80 3.74 3.99 -14.11
CA HIS A 80 4.15 4.55 -15.40
C HIS A 80 5.67 4.70 -15.40
N ASP A 81 6.42 3.83 -16.07
CA ASP A 81 7.88 3.82 -16.00
C ASP A 81 8.50 5.20 -16.27
N ILE A 82 9.02 5.83 -15.22
CA ILE A 82 9.89 7.01 -15.33
C ILE A 82 11.33 6.49 -15.20
N PRO A 83 12.16 6.61 -16.25
CA PRO A 83 13.55 6.22 -16.17
C PRO A 83 14.34 7.16 -15.24
N GLY A 84 15.27 6.60 -14.47
CA GLY A 84 16.26 7.36 -13.68
C GLY A 84 16.25 7.10 -12.17
N MET A 85 17.26 7.67 -11.50
CA MET A 85 17.49 7.54 -10.06
C MET A 85 16.29 8.08 -9.25
N GLN A 86 15.94 7.41 -8.14
CA GLN A 86 14.82 7.77 -7.25
C GLN A 86 13.41 7.66 -7.85
N ARG A 87 13.21 6.82 -8.88
CA ARG A 87 11.87 6.58 -9.48
C ARG A 87 10.80 6.24 -8.43
N CYS A 88 11.15 5.50 -7.38
CA CYS A 88 10.21 5.11 -6.33
C CYS A 88 9.54 6.30 -5.61
N PHE A 89 10.16 7.48 -5.63
CA PHE A 89 9.62 8.69 -5.00
C PHE A 89 8.79 9.58 -5.93
N ARG A 90 9.00 9.47 -7.23
CA ARG A 90 8.46 10.44 -8.21
C ARG A 90 7.45 9.85 -9.17
N THR A 91 7.41 8.54 -9.27
CA THR A 91 6.62 7.88 -10.30
C THR A 91 5.15 7.79 -9.88
N PRO A 92 4.22 8.37 -10.66
CA PRO A 92 2.81 8.22 -10.41
C PRO A 92 2.40 6.77 -10.66
N MET A 93 1.48 6.31 -9.83
CA MET A 93 0.91 4.97 -9.87
C MET A 93 -0.60 5.07 -10.09
N GLU A 94 -1.13 4.16 -10.88
CA GLU A 94 -2.55 4.09 -11.20
C GLU A 94 -3.11 2.71 -10.85
N PRO A 95 -4.30 2.64 -10.24
CA PRO A 95 -4.97 1.37 -10.00
C PRO A 95 -5.38 0.72 -11.33
N VAL A 96 -5.29 -0.60 -11.40
CA VAL A 96 -5.86 -1.37 -12.49
C VAL A 96 -7.31 -1.70 -12.13
N GLY A 97 -8.25 -0.94 -12.71
CA GLY A 97 -9.68 -1.09 -12.46
C GLY A 97 -10.20 -0.21 -11.31
N ASP A 98 -11.39 -0.56 -10.80
CA ASP A 98 -12.19 0.21 -9.83
C ASP A 98 -12.06 -0.32 -8.38
N TRP A 99 -10.99 -1.07 -8.11
CA TRP A 99 -10.79 -1.71 -6.82
C TRP A 99 -10.66 -0.71 -5.65
N PRO A 100 -10.03 0.48 -5.79
CA PRO A 100 -9.98 1.46 -4.72
C PRO A 100 -11.38 1.97 -4.34
N GLU A 101 -12.23 2.26 -5.34
CA GLU A 101 -13.59 2.74 -5.14
C GLU A 101 -14.44 1.68 -4.43
N ARG A 102 -14.32 0.43 -4.85
CA ARG A 102 -15.01 -0.70 -4.22
C ARG A 102 -14.56 -0.92 -2.78
N LEU A 103 -13.26 -0.81 -2.52
CA LEU A 103 -12.69 -0.93 -1.19
C LEU A 103 -13.22 0.19 -0.26
N ILE A 104 -13.21 1.44 -0.73
CA ILE A 104 -13.74 2.59 0.01
C ILE A 104 -15.25 2.44 0.26
N ALA A 105 -16.01 1.98 -0.73
CA ALA A 105 -17.44 1.75 -0.58
C ALA A 105 -17.73 0.69 0.50
N LYS A 106 -17.00 -0.44 0.48
CA LYS A 106 -17.12 -1.47 1.53
C LYS A 106 -16.71 -0.94 2.89
N PHE A 107 -15.63 -0.15 2.96
CA PHE A 107 -15.15 0.44 4.20
C PHE A 107 -16.19 1.37 4.82
N LYS A 108 -16.82 2.25 4.02
CA LYS A 108 -17.87 3.16 4.48
C LYS A 108 -19.14 2.43 4.94
N GLN A 109 -19.45 1.28 4.36
CA GLN A 109 -20.58 0.45 4.80
C GLN A 109 -20.33 -0.15 6.18
N ASP A 110 -19.11 -0.62 6.44
CA ASP A 110 -18.76 -1.27 7.71
C ASP A 110 -18.42 -0.24 8.81
N PHE A 111 -17.94 0.95 8.42
CA PHE A 111 -17.55 2.03 9.32
C PHE A 111 -18.19 3.38 8.94
N PRO A 112 -19.51 3.54 9.15
CA PRO A 112 -20.25 4.74 8.73
C PRO A 112 -19.78 6.03 9.41
N ASP A 113 -19.26 5.96 10.64
CA ASP A 113 -18.87 7.14 11.45
C ASP A 113 -17.35 7.39 11.52
N SER A 114 -16.55 6.69 10.70
CA SER A 114 -15.09 6.61 10.90
C SER A 114 -14.24 7.29 9.81
N LEU A 115 -14.83 8.08 8.91
CA LEU A 115 -14.12 8.76 7.83
C LEU A 115 -14.50 10.24 7.71
#